data_AF-A0A951JI28-F1
#
_entry.id   AF-A0A951JI28-F1
#
_cell.length_a   1.000
_cell.length_b   1.000
_cell.length_c   1.000
_cell.angle_alpha   90.00
_cell.angle_beta   90.00
_cell.angle_gamma   90.00
#
_symmetry.space_group_name_H-M   'P 1'
#
loop_
_entity.id
_entity.type
_entity.pdbx_description
1 polymer ?
#
loop_
_entity_poly.entity_id
_entity_poly.type
_entity_poly.pdbx_seq_one_letter_code
_entity_poly.pdbx_strand_id
1 'polypeptide(L)'
;MSIKQRIANLRKTREPRPGALAKGDGTNASAPESAAVSFNVKDGTATFHFSSSTAPPADLEVSSEWLIFVSDYVRVRRAFPSDVQMAESLGLDRSRLIAWKKGSSTPRLEHVRYLADVATTVDALERVFHPAVIADWLTAPKFEFADQSPLEMLRGGHLAEVLQSVNAAEHGAYI
;
A
#
# COMPACT_ATOMS: atom_id res chain seq x y z
N MET A 1 -12.41 35.09 31.07
CA MET A 1 -10.98 35.16 31.45
C MET A 1 -10.16 35.16 30.16
N SER A 2 -9.34 36.18 29.95
CA SER A 2 -8.92 36.66 28.61
C SER A 2 -7.59 36.05 28.12
N ILE A 3 -7.52 35.80 26.80
CA ILE A 3 -6.47 35.14 26.01
C ILE A 3 -5.09 35.87 26.03
N LYS A 4 -5.00 37.04 26.66
CA LYS A 4 -3.78 37.87 26.71
C LYS A 4 -2.76 37.48 27.79
N GLN A 5 -3.02 36.47 28.64
CA GLN A 5 -2.09 36.06 29.71
C GLN A 5 -1.19 34.85 29.37
N ARG A 6 -1.29 34.28 28.16
CA ARG A 6 -0.59 33.03 27.81
C ARG A 6 0.70 33.20 27.00
N ILE A 7 1.11 34.44 26.70
CA ILE A 7 2.27 34.78 25.84
C ILE A 7 3.40 35.47 26.63
N ALA A 8 3.59 35.10 27.91
CA ALA A 8 4.61 35.70 28.78
C ALA A 8 5.61 34.72 29.40
N ASN A 9 5.57 33.42 29.05
CA ASN A 9 6.49 32.40 29.60
C ASN A 9 7.41 31.78 28.54
N LEU A 10 7.95 32.62 27.65
CA LEU A 10 9.08 32.27 26.79
C LEU A 10 10.22 33.24 27.09
N ARG A 11 11.09 32.88 28.04
CA ARG A 11 12.52 33.25 28.19
C ARG A 11 12.95 33.13 29.65
N LYS A 12 13.47 31.97 30.05
CA LYS A 12 14.62 31.95 30.97
C LYS A 12 15.34 30.60 30.98
N THR A 13 16.64 30.68 30.71
CA THR A 13 17.73 29.84 31.24
C THR A 13 17.78 28.36 30.87
N ARG A 14 18.72 27.99 29.99
CA ARG A 14 20.01 27.39 30.40
C ARG A 14 20.93 27.18 29.19
N GLU A 15 22.11 27.80 29.24
CA GLU A 15 23.29 27.44 28.44
C GLU A 15 23.78 26.03 28.81
N PRO A 16 24.43 25.30 27.88
CA PRO A 16 25.29 24.18 28.23
C PRO A 16 26.78 24.53 28.03
N ARG A 17 27.61 24.25 29.04
CA ARG A 17 29.08 24.16 28.96
C ARG A 17 29.53 22.70 29.18
N PRO A 18 30.77 22.36 28.79
CA PRO A 18 31.11 21.09 28.12
C PRO A 18 31.62 19.99 29.05
N GLY A 19 31.49 18.75 28.57
CA GLY A 19 32.40 17.64 28.90
C GLY A 19 31.99 16.74 30.07
N ALA A 20 31.43 15.57 29.77
CA ALA A 20 31.63 14.36 30.56
C ALA A 20 31.38 13.13 29.68
N LEU A 21 32.41 12.29 29.55
CA LEU A 21 32.35 10.96 28.92
C LEU A 21 31.33 10.06 29.65
N ALA A 22 30.50 9.36 28.89
CA ALA A 22 29.93 8.09 29.30
C ALA A 22 29.83 7.15 28.09
N LYS A 23 30.34 5.95 28.32
CA LYS A 23 30.53 4.81 27.42
C LYS A 23 29.29 3.89 27.58
N GLY A 24 28.79 3.31 26.49
CA GLY A 24 27.97 2.09 26.59
C GLY A 24 26.68 2.05 25.75
N ASP A 25 26.69 1.09 24.82
CA ASP A 25 25.59 0.18 24.47
C ASP A 25 24.40 0.69 23.63
N GLY A 26 24.59 0.55 22.32
CA GLY A 26 23.84 -0.41 21.50
C GLY A 26 22.33 -0.47 21.67
N THR A 27 21.61 0.26 20.83
CA THR A 27 20.30 -0.20 20.32
C THR A 27 20.10 0.36 18.91
N ASN A 28 20.16 -0.52 17.92
CA ASN A 28 19.92 -0.22 16.51
C ASN A 28 18.45 0.18 16.30
N ALA A 29 18.22 1.44 15.91
CA ALA A 29 16.99 1.83 15.23
C ALA A 29 17.21 1.64 13.72
N SER A 30 16.57 0.62 13.13
CA SER A 30 16.56 0.40 11.70
C SER A 30 15.84 1.55 10.99
N ALA A 31 16.62 2.44 10.38
CA ALA A 31 16.16 3.32 9.31
C ALA A 31 15.92 2.49 8.02
N PRO A 32 15.02 2.90 7.12
CA PRO A 32 14.94 2.28 5.81
C PRO A 32 16.27 2.48 5.06
N GLU A 33 16.88 1.36 4.70
CA GLU A 33 18.22 1.23 4.13
C GLU A 33 18.27 1.89 2.74
N SER A 34 19.09 2.94 2.62
CA SER A 34 19.39 3.62 1.37
C SER A 34 20.08 2.67 0.39
N ALA A 35 19.67 2.69 -0.88
CA ALA A 35 20.37 1.98 -1.95
C ALA A 35 21.86 2.39 -1.97
N ALA A 36 22.76 1.42 -1.77
CA ALA A 36 24.19 1.67 -1.81
C ALA A 36 24.65 1.83 -3.27
N VAL A 37 25.07 3.03 -3.62
CA VAL A 37 25.71 3.32 -4.92
C VAL A 37 27.21 3.48 -4.67
N SER A 38 28.00 2.60 -5.27
CA SER A 38 29.47 2.69 -5.24
C SER A 38 29.97 3.07 -6.62
N PHE A 39 30.60 4.25 -6.73
CA PHE A 39 31.27 4.72 -7.96
C PHE A 39 32.77 4.42 -7.87
N ASN A 40 33.31 3.61 -8.78
CA ASN A 40 34.75 3.44 -8.91
C ASN A 40 35.28 4.30 -10.08
N VAL A 41 35.95 5.39 -9.73
CA VAL A 41 36.42 6.43 -10.68
C VAL A 41 37.58 5.94 -11.56
N LYS A 42 38.27 4.85 -11.20
CA LYS A 42 39.43 4.37 -11.97
C LYS A 42 39.05 3.69 -13.29
N ASP A 43 37.85 3.11 -13.37
CA ASP A 43 37.45 2.24 -14.49
C ASP A 43 36.20 2.73 -15.24
N GLY A 44 35.73 3.96 -14.96
CA GLY A 44 34.57 4.57 -15.63
C GLY A 44 33.26 3.79 -15.51
N THR A 45 33.18 2.83 -14.58
CA THR A 45 32.06 1.90 -14.44
C THR A 45 31.37 2.09 -13.09
N ALA A 46 30.04 2.21 -13.13
CA ALA A 46 29.19 2.22 -11.96
C ALA A 46 28.50 0.86 -11.84
N THR A 47 28.67 0.20 -10.69
CA THR A 47 27.97 -1.06 -10.39
C THR A 47 26.74 -0.75 -9.57
N PHE A 48 25.56 -0.99 -10.15
CA PHE A 48 24.29 -0.87 -9.48
C PHE A 48 23.90 -2.21 -8.88
N HIS A 49 23.97 -2.35 -7.55
CA HIS A 49 23.40 -3.50 -6.86
C HIS A 49 21.92 -3.23 -6.60
N PHE A 50 21.06 -3.80 -7.43
CA PHE A 50 19.62 -3.81 -7.19
C PHE A 50 19.27 -5.06 -6.36
N SER A 51 19.00 -4.89 -5.07
CA SER A 51 18.40 -5.95 -4.25
C SER A 51 16.95 -6.17 -4.68
N SER A 52 16.73 -6.96 -5.75
CA SER A 52 15.41 -7.51 -6.03
C SER A 52 15.11 -8.66 -5.07
N SER A 53 14.81 -8.33 -3.81
CA SER A 53 14.31 -9.30 -2.84
C SER A 53 12.82 -9.54 -3.10
N THR A 54 12.53 -10.28 -4.17
CA THR A 54 11.28 -11.03 -4.35
C THR A 54 11.63 -12.36 -5.00
N ALA A 55 12.69 -13.00 -4.51
CA ALA A 55 12.87 -14.42 -4.76
C ALA A 55 11.79 -15.17 -3.97
N PRO A 56 11.09 -16.13 -4.58
CA PRO A 56 10.20 -17.01 -3.84
C PRO A 56 10.97 -17.70 -2.69
N PRO A 57 10.35 -17.99 -1.54
CA PRO A 57 11.03 -18.69 -0.45
C PRO A 57 11.58 -20.03 -0.94
N ALA A 58 12.81 -20.36 -0.55
CA ALA A 58 13.57 -21.50 -1.10
C ALA A 58 12.99 -22.88 -0.80
N ASP A 59 11.96 -22.95 0.06
CA ASP A 59 11.24 -24.14 0.52
C ASP A 59 9.80 -24.22 0.00
N LEU A 60 9.31 -23.19 -0.71
CA LEU A 60 8.02 -23.20 -1.39
C LEU A 60 8.24 -23.71 -2.82
N GLU A 61 7.83 -24.94 -3.11
CA GLU A 61 7.23 -25.19 -4.42
C GLU A 61 6.24 -24.04 -4.64
N VAL A 62 6.48 -23.25 -5.69
CA VAL A 62 5.71 -22.03 -5.94
C VAL A 62 4.23 -22.40 -6.10
N SER A 63 3.49 -22.32 -5.00
CA SER A 63 2.11 -22.80 -4.92
C SER A 63 1.25 -22.01 -5.89
N SER A 64 0.36 -22.69 -6.62
CA SER A 64 -0.59 -22.05 -7.52
C SER A 64 -1.42 -20.98 -6.82
N GLU A 65 -1.74 -21.18 -5.53
CA GLU A 65 -2.48 -20.21 -4.71
C GLU A 65 -1.69 -18.93 -4.48
N TRP A 66 -0.38 -19.05 -4.25
CA TRP A 66 0.50 -17.89 -4.09
C TRP A 66 0.66 -17.14 -5.42
N LEU A 67 0.78 -17.86 -6.55
CA LEU A 67 0.84 -17.23 -7.87
C LEU A 67 -0.44 -16.47 -8.22
N ILE A 68 -1.59 -17.06 -7.92
CA ILE A 68 -2.89 -16.40 -8.11
C ILE A 68 -2.93 -15.12 -7.27
N PHE A 69 -2.61 -15.23 -5.98
CA PHE A 69 -2.58 -14.07 -5.08
C PHE A 69 -1.63 -12.97 -5.57
N VAL A 70 -0.42 -13.31 -6.00
CA VAL A 70 0.55 -12.33 -6.51
C VAL A 70 0.08 -11.71 -7.83
N SER A 71 -0.56 -12.49 -8.70
CA SER A 71 -1.17 -11.97 -9.93
C SER A 71 -2.24 -10.92 -9.61
N ASP A 72 -3.17 -11.26 -8.72
CA ASP A 72 -4.26 -10.37 -8.33
C ASP A 72 -3.72 -9.13 -7.61
N TYR A 73 -2.75 -9.31 -6.71
CA TYR A 73 -2.04 -8.21 -6.05
C TYR A 73 -1.45 -7.22 -7.06
N VAL A 74 -0.75 -7.71 -8.10
CA VAL A 74 -0.13 -6.84 -9.10
C VAL A 74 -1.18 -6.06 -9.89
N ARG A 75 -2.33 -6.67 -10.21
CA ARG A 75 -3.43 -5.99 -10.91
C ARG A 75 -4.06 -4.90 -10.04
N VAL A 76 -4.44 -5.24 -8.81
CA VAL A 76 -5.04 -4.29 -7.86
C VAL A 76 -4.09 -3.14 -7.59
N ARG A 77 -2.79 -3.40 -7.45
CA ARG A 77 -1.77 -2.39 -7.19
C ARG A 77 -1.69 -1.29 -8.26
N ARG A 78 -2.12 -1.54 -9.49
CA ARG A 78 -2.14 -0.54 -10.59
C ARG A 78 -3.12 0.60 -10.34
N ALA A 79 -4.22 0.33 -9.64
CA ALA A 79 -5.22 1.33 -9.31
C ALA A 79 -4.72 2.32 -8.24
N PHE A 80 -3.74 1.94 -7.41
CA PHE A 80 -3.29 2.73 -6.28
C PHE A 80 -1.90 3.34 -6.51
N PRO A 81 -1.57 4.48 -5.87
CA PRO A 81 -0.21 5.05 -5.94
C PRO A 81 0.85 4.25 -5.18
N SER A 82 0.46 3.60 -4.07
CA SER A 82 1.37 2.89 -3.16
C SER A 82 0.74 1.64 -2.56
N ASP A 83 1.57 0.69 -2.12
CA ASP A 83 1.12 -0.49 -1.36
C ASP A 83 0.42 -0.10 -0.05
N VAL A 84 0.82 1.05 0.52
CA VAL A 84 0.23 1.60 1.75
C VAL A 84 -1.20 2.03 1.50
N GLN A 85 -1.43 2.89 0.51
CA GLN A 85 -2.77 3.35 0.16
C GLN A 85 -3.68 2.22 -0.29
N MET A 86 -3.13 1.23 -1.02
CA MET A 86 -3.86 0.02 -1.38
C MET A 86 -4.32 -0.73 -0.13
N ALA A 87 -3.41 -1.02 0.82
CA ALA A 87 -3.76 -1.73 2.05
C ALA A 87 -4.82 -0.98 2.86
N GLU A 88 -4.66 0.33 3.03
CA GLU A 88 -5.62 1.20 3.73
C GLU A 88 -6.99 1.18 3.07
N SER A 89 -7.06 1.36 1.75
CA SER A 89 -8.32 1.37 0.99
C SER A 89 -9.03 0.02 1.04
N LEU A 90 -8.27 -1.07 0.96
CA LEU A 90 -8.81 -2.42 1.04
C LEU A 90 -9.25 -2.80 2.46
N GLY A 91 -8.84 -2.04 3.49
CA GLY A 91 -9.07 -2.39 4.89
C GLY A 91 -8.20 -3.56 5.37
N LEU A 92 -7.03 -3.75 4.74
CA LEU A 92 -6.09 -4.83 5.06
C LEU A 92 -4.89 -4.28 5.84
N ASP A 93 -4.37 -5.07 6.77
CA ASP A 93 -3.12 -4.73 7.44
C ASP A 93 -1.94 -4.77 6.45
N ARG A 94 -1.18 -3.68 6.36
CA ARG A 94 -0.03 -3.55 5.46
C ARG A 94 1.03 -4.63 5.71
N SER A 95 1.32 -4.92 6.97
CA SER A 95 2.38 -5.88 7.33
C SER A 95 2.02 -7.29 6.88
N ARG A 96 0.74 -7.65 7.04
CA ARG A 96 0.16 -8.90 6.53
C ARG A 96 0.20 -8.98 5.01
N LEU A 97 -0.16 -7.92 4.31
CA LEU A 97 -0.12 -7.87 2.84
C LEU A 97 1.30 -8.06 2.30
N ILE A 98 2.30 -7.46 2.95
CA ILE A 98 3.72 -7.64 2.63
C ILE A 98 4.18 -9.08 2.91
N ALA A 99 3.74 -9.68 4.03
CA ALA A 99 4.07 -11.06 4.37
C ALA A 99 3.52 -12.05 3.33
N TRP A 100 2.28 -11.85 2.87
CA TRP A 100 1.66 -12.66 1.81
C TRP A 100 2.40 -12.51 0.47
N LYS A 101 2.70 -11.27 0.08
CA LYS A 101 3.50 -10.99 -1.12
C LYS A 101 4.86 -11.69 -1.09
N LYS A 102 5.52 -11.75 0.07
CA LYS A 102 6.82 -12.42 0.25
C LYS A 102 6.71 -13.94 0.38
N GLY A 103 5.49 -14.50 0.43
CA GLY A 103 5.27 -15.93 0.68
C GLY A 103 5.62 -16.35 2.11
N SER A 104 5.86 -15.40 3.02
CA SER A 104 6.18 -15.69 4.43
C SER A 104 4.95 -16.05 5.27
N SER A 105 3.75 -15.90 4.70
CA SER A 105 2.48 -16.29 5.31
C SER A 105 1.45 -16.57 4.20
N THR A 106 0.51 -17.49 4.46
CA THR A 106 -0.56 -17.83 3.52
C THR A 106 -1.81 -16.97 3.79
N PRO A 107 -2.34 -16.25 2.78
CA PRO A 107 -3.61 -15.56 2.91
C PRO A 107 -4.75 -16.56 3.13
N ARG A 108 -5.74 -16.18 3.93
CA ARG A 108 -6.96 -16.97 4.05
C ARG A 108 -7.80 -16.86 2.77
N LEU A 109 -8.62 -17.88 2.50
CA LEU A 109 -9.44 -17.94 1.29
C LEU A 109 -10.34 -16.71 1.12
N GLU A 110 -10.88 -16.13 2.21
CA GLU A 110 -11.66 -14.91 2.12
C GLU A 110 -10.88 -13.71 1.54
N HIS A 111 -9.59 -13.60 1.86
CA HIS A 111 -8.73 -12.52 1.34
C HIS A 111 -8.30 -12.76 -0.10
N VAL A 112 -8.09 -14.02 -0.47
CA VAL A 112 -7.78 -14.40 -1.86
C VAL A 112 -8.96 -14.06 -2.76
N ARG A 113 -10.18 -14.46 -2.36
CA ARG A 113 -11.41 -14.13 -3.11
C ARG A 113 -11.65 -12.63 -3.22
N TYR A 114 -11.57 -11.92 -2.10
CA TYR A 114 -11.75 -10.48 -2.09
C TYR A 114 -10.74 -9.78 -3.01
N LEU A 115 -9.46 -10.18 -2.98
CA LEU A 115 -8.45 -9.58 -3.85
C LEU A 115 -8.69 -9.90 -5.34
N ALA A 116 -9.13 -11.12 -5.65
CA ALA A 116 -9.50 -11.52 -7.02
C ALA A 116 -10.71 -10.73 -7.54
N ASP A 117 -11.71 -10.48 -6.69
CA ASP A 117 -12.88 -9.68 -7.04
C ASP A 117 -12.48 -8.23 -7.34
N VAL A 118 -11.64 -7.63 -6.48
CA VAL A 118 -11.10 -6.27 -6.73
C VAL A 118 -10.23 -6.25 -7.99
N ALA A 119 -9.38 -7.26 -8.22
CA ALA A 119 -8.55 -7.34 -9.42
C ALA A 119 -9.40 -7.37 -10.70
N THR A 120 -10.49 -8.16 -10.67
CA THR A 120 -11.45 -8.24 -11.77
C THR A 120 -12.14 -6.90 -12.03
N THR A 121 -12.54 -6.20 -10.97
CA THR A 121 -13.13 -4.86 -11.10
C THR A 121 -12.14 -3.84 -11.64
N VAL A 122 -10.87 -3.87 -11.18
CA VAL A 122 -9.82 -2.99 -11.70
C VAL A 122 -9.58 -3.25 -13.19
N ASP A 123 -9.46 -4.51 -13.61
CA ASP A 123 -9.28 -4.89 -15.02
C ASP A 123 -10.46 -4.40 -15.91
N ALA A 124 -11.68 -4.34 -15.35
CA ALA A 124 -12.85 -3.79 -16.05
C ALA A 124 -12.80 -2.26 -16.11
N LEU A 125 -12.50 -1.59 -15.00
CA LEU A 125 -12.40 -0.14 -14.91
C LEU A 125 -11.26 0.42 -15.79
N GLU A 126 -10.12 -0.28 -15.91
CA GLU A 126 -9.00 0.14 -16.77
C GLU A 126 -9.37 0.22 -18.25
N ARG A 127 -10.45 -0.43 -18.69
CA ARG A 127 -10.93 -0.35 -20.08
C ARG A 127 -11.70 0.94 -20.38
N VAL A 128 -12.24 1.57 -19.35
CA VAL A 128 -13.21 2.68 -19.48
C VAL A 128 -12.73 3.96 -18.80
N PHE A 129 -11.85 3.86 -17.80
CA PHE A 129 -11.31 4.98 -17.05
C PHE A 129 -9.79 5.08 -17.14
N HIS A 130 -9.28 6.30 -16.94
CA HIS A 130 -7.86 6.52 -16.74
C HIS A 130 -7.43 5.91 -15.39
N PRO A 131 -6.26 5.23 -15.28
CA PRO A 131 -5.84 4.56 -14.05
C PRO A 131 -5.84 5.45 -12.80
N ALA A 132 -5.53 6.74 -12.97
CA ALA A 132 -5.48 7.71 -11.88
C ALA A 132 -6.82 7.94 -11.15
N VAL A 133 -7.97 7.64 -11.76
CA VAL A 133 -9.29 7.83 -11.12
C VAL A 133 -9.89 6.55 -10.57
N ILE A 134 -9.26 5.38 -10.80
CA ILE A 134 -9.82 4.07 -10.43
C ILE A 134 -9.91 3.92 -8.91
N ALA A 135 -8.86 4.32 -8.17
CA ALA A 135 -8.89 4.28 -6.71
C ALA A 135 -10.00 5.16 -6.14
N ASP A 136 -10.17 6.37 -6.66
CA ASP A 136 -11.24 7.29 -6.24
C ASP A 136 -12.62 6.69 -6.54
N TRP A 137 -12.79 6.09 -7.72
CA TRP A 137 -14.05 5.45 -8.08
C TRP A 137 -14.40 4.28 -7.16
N LEU A 138 -13.41 3.45 -6.81
CA LEU A 138 -13.57 2.28 -5.94
C LEU A 138 -13.84 2.63 -4.47
N THR A 139 -13.34 3.77 -4.00
CA THR A 139 -13.45 4.20 -2.61
C THR A 139 -14.61 5.17 -2.36
N ALA A 140 -15.07 5.88 -3.40
CA ALA A 140 -16.20 6.80 -3.27
C ALA A 140 -17.52 6.04 -3.10
N PRO A 141 -18.36 6.42 -2.11
CA PRO A 141 -19.75 5.97 -2.00
C PRO A 141 -20.53 6.13 -3.30
N LYS A 142 -21.38 5.15 -3.62
CA LYS A 142 -22.29 5.23 -4.75
C LYS A 142 -23.74 5.18 -4.28
N PHE A 143 -24.58 6.01 -4.90
CA PHE A 143 -26.01 6.04 -4.60
C PHE A 143 -26.68 4.68 -4.86
N GLU A 144 -26.29 4.00 -5.95
CA GLU A 144 -26.75 2.66 -6.32
C GLU A 144 -26.47 1.57 -5.27
N PHE A 145 -25.51 1.81 -4.35
CA PHE A 145 -25.15 0.90 -3.27
C PHE A 145 -25.57 1.42 -1.90
N ALA A 146 -26.60 2.27 -1.84
CA ALA A 146 -27.09 2.86 -0.58
C ALA A 146 -25.97 3.53 0.24
N ASP A 147 -25.17 4.36 -0.43
CA ASP A 147 -24.00 5.07 0.11
C ASP A 147 -22.83 4.18 0.55
N GLN A 148 -22.79 2.91 0.11
CA GLN A 148 -21.60 2.08 0.23
C GLN A 148 -20.65 2.33 -0.95
N SER A 149 -19.35 2.18 -0.69
CA SER A 149 -18.33 2.19 -1.74
C SER A 149 -18.27 0.85 -2.48
N PRO A 150 -17.80 0.83 -3.74
CA PRO A 150 -17.55 -0.42 -4.45
C PRO A 150 -16.64 -1.39 -3.70
N LEU A 151 -15.61 -0.90 -2.97
CA LEU A 151 -14.77 -1.77 -2.14
C LEU A 151 -15.53 -2.43 -0.99
N GLU A 152 -16.49 -1.74 -0.37
CA GLU A 152 -17.34 -2.33 0.67
C GLU A 152 -18.27 -3.40 0.08
N MET A 153 -18.84 -3.14 -1.10
CA MET A 153 -19.64 -4.12 -1.84
C MET A 153 -18.82 -5.38 -2.16
N LEU A 154 -17.60 -5.21 -2.69
CA LEU A 154 -16.70 -6.32 -3.00
C LEU A 154 -16.29 -7.10 -1.74
N ARG A 155 -16.09 -6.41 -0.61
CA ARG A 155 -15.83 -7.07 0.68
C ARG A 155 -17.01 -7.94 1.13
N GLY A 156 -18.23 -7.56 0.78
CA GLY A 156 -19.45 -8.35 0.98
C GLY A 156 -19.67 -9.48 -0.03
N GLY A 157 -18.82 -9.59 -1.07
CA GLY A 157 -18.96 -10.58 -2.14
C GLY A 157 -19.92 -10.18 -3.26
N HIS A 158 -20.27 -8.89 -3.37
CA HIS A 158 -21.21 -8.36 -4.36
C HIS A 158 -20.51 -7.94 -5.67
N LEU A 159 -19.73 -8.85 -6.26
CA LEU A 159 -18.97 -8.57 -7.49
C LEU A 159 -19.88 -8.25 -8.68
N ALA A 160 -20.99 -8.97 -8.83
CA ALA A 160 -21.87 -8.83 -9.99
C ALA A 160 -22.49 -7.44 -10.06
N GLU A 161 -22.95 -6.92 -8.92
CA GLU A 161 -23.53 -5.59 -8.75
C GLU A 161 -22.48 -4.50 -9.07
N VAL A 162 -21.25 -4.68 -8.61
CA VAL A 162 -20.16 -3.74 -8.90
C VAL A 162 -19.80 -3.75 -10.38
N LEU A 163 -19.71 -4.92 -11.03
CA LEU A 163 -19.46 -5.00 -12.47
C LEU A 163 -20.61 -4.42 -13.30
N GLN A 164 -21.85 -4.56 -12.84
CA GLN A 164 -23.01 -3.91 -13.47
C GLN A 164 -22.89 -2.38 -13.40
N SER A 165 -22.44 -1.83 -12.27
CA SER A 165 -22.15 -0.41 -12.12
C SER A 165 -21.01 0.06 -13.04
N VAL A 166 -19.93 -0.72 -13.16
CA VAL A 166 -18.84 -0.41 -14.13
C VAL A 166 -19.41 -0.30 -15.54
N ASN A 167 -20.23 -1.27 -15.95
CA ASN A 167 -20.89 -1.26 -17.26
C ASN A 167 -21.86 -0.08 -17.43
N ALA A 168 -22.61 0.29 -16.39
CA ALA A 168 -23.49 1.47 -16.42
C ALA A 168 -22.69 2.77 -16.59
N ALA A 169 -21.54 2.89 -15.90
CA ALA A 169 -20.65 4.03 -15.97
C ALA A 169 -20.00 4.20 -17.36
N GLU A 170 -19.67 3.10 -18.04
CA GLU A 170 -19.19 3.11 -19.43
C GLU A 170 -20.21 3.73 -20.39
N HIS A 171 -21.49 3.41 -20.21
CA HIS A 171 -22.57 3.82 -21.11
C HIS A 171 -23.21 5.17 -20.73
N GLY A 172 -22.63 5.90 -19.76
CA GLY A 172 -23.13 7.20 -19.32
C GLY A 172 -24.53 7.14 -18.67
N ALA A 173 -24.93 5.97 -18.16
CA ALA A 173 -26.18 5.81 -17.45
C ALA A 173 -26.02 6.40 -16.04
N TYR A 174 -26.29 7.69 -15.90
CA TYR A 174 -26.51 8.30 -14.59
C TYR A 174 -27.89 7.85 -14.10
N ILE A 175 -27.92 6.93 -13.13
CA ILE A 175 -29.11 6.63 -12.32
C ILE A 175 -29.09 7.45 -11.02
#